data_AF-A0A946P4T1-F1
#
_entry.id   AF-A0A946P4T1-F1
#
_cell.length_a   1.000
_cell.length_b   1.000
_cell.length_c   1.000
_cell.angle_alpha   90.00
_cell.angle_beta   90.00
_cell.angle_gamma   90.00
#
_symmetry.space_group_name_H-M   'P 1'
#
loop_
_entity.id
_entity.type
_entity.pdbx_description
1 polymer ?
#
loop_
_entity_poly.entity_id
_entity_poly.type
_entity_poly.pdbx_seq_one_letter_code
_entity_poly.pdbx_strand_id
1 'polypeptide(L)'
;MFPWYDSHWHSAYQAVYDFLQKKYPTRVGDFVNALMPLKTHKDFKPIIAHDILCKATLSEANAVIAGIGIGDWEVHEVESFGRLVLHDHPYFTDLQQRLTEQVSNIVNEEVVPSYNFLS
;
A
#
# COMPACT_ATOMS: atom_id res chain seq x y z
N MET A 1 9.45 14.60 3.26
CA MET A 1 8.50 13.87 2.40
C MET A 1 8.34 12.49 3.01
N PHE A 2 7.21 12.19 3.65
CA PHE A 2 6.95 10.84 4.14
C PHE A 2 6.66 9.97 2.91
N PRO A 3 7.41 8.89 2.64
CA PRO A 3 7.40 8.20 1.35
C PRO A 3 6.23 7.21 1.18
N TRP A 4 5.12 7.45 1.89
CA TRP A 4 3.99 6.51 1.95
C TRP A 4 2.77 7.08 1.23
N TYR A 5 1.94 6.15 0.74
CA TYR A 5 0.71 6.38 0.00
C TYR A 5 -0.22 7.42 0.66
N ASP A 6 -0.21 7.47 2.00
CA ASP A 6 -1.09 8.33 2.80
C ASP A 6 -0.57 9.77 2.97
N SER A 7 0.61 10.09 2.43
CA SER A 7 1.22 11.42 2.58
C SER A 7 0.36 12.55 1.99
N HIS A 8 -0.35 12.29 0.89
CA HIS A 8 -1.30 13.23 0.30
C HIS A 8 -2.53 13.43 1.18
N TRP A 9 -3.07 12.34 1.73
CA TRP A 9 -4.21 12.40 2.64
C TRP A 9 -3.88 13.19 3.91
N HIS A 10 -2.75 12.90 4.55
CA HIS A 10 -2.30 13.63 5.74
C HIS A 10 -2.06 15.12 5.46
N SER A 11 -1.48 15.44 4.30
CA SER A 11 -1.25 16.83 3.91
C SER A 11 -2.56 17.57 3.67
N ALA A 12 -3.54 16.92 3.03
CA ALA A 12 -4.88 17.48 2.82
C ALA A 12 -5.62 17.67 4.14
N TYR A 13 -5.58 16.67 5.04
CA TYR A 13 -6.14 16.77 6.39
C TYR A 13 -5.59 18.00 7.13
N GLN A 14 -4.26 18.15 7.16
CA GLN A 14 -3.60 19.23 7.87
C GLN A 14 -3.96 20.60 7.27
N ALA A 15 -3.97 20.71 5.94
CA ALA A 15 -4.34 21.95 5.26
C ALA A 15 -5.78 22.39 5.58
N VAL A 16 -6.73 21.45 5.62
CA VAL A 16 -8.12 21.75 5.99
C VAL A 16 -8.22 22.12 7.47
N TYR A 17 -7.54 21.38 8.34
CA TYR A 17 -7.51 21.66 9.78
C TYR A 17 -6.99 23.08 10.06
N ASP A 18 -5.84 23.44 9.48
CA ASP A 18 -5.21 24.77 9.66
C ASP A 18 -6.12 25.89 9.13
N PHE A 19 -6.76 25.66 7.99
CA PHE A 19 -7.73 26.60 7.42
C PHE A 19 -8.94 26.81 8.36
N LEU A 20 -9.54 25.73 8.87
CA LEU A 20 -10.68 25.80 9.78
C LEU A 20 -10.29 26.44 11.10
N GLN A 21 -9.13 26.09 11.67
CA GLN A 21 -8.63 26.71 12.89
C GLN A 21 -8.49 28.23 12.75
N LYS A 22 -8.04 28.70 11.58
CA LYS A 22 -7.85 30.13 11.29
C LYS A 22 -9.15 30.88 10.95
N LYS A 23 -10.08 30.25 10.22
CA LYS A 23 -11.26 30.94 9.64
C LYS A 23 -12.57 30.61 10.34
N TYR A 24 -12.69 29.41 10.90
CA TYR A 24 -13.92 28.87 11.49
C TYR A 24 -13.62 27.99 12.71
N PRO A 25 -13.02 28.55 13.79
CA PRO A 25 -12.51 27.76 14.92
C PRO A 25 -13.59 26.90 15.61
N THR A 26 -14.85 27.34 15.57
CA THR A 26 -15.99 26.58 16.10
C THR A 26 -16.31 25.30 15.32
N ARG A 27 -15.84 25.17 14.07
CA ARG A 27 -16.08 23.99 13.21
C ARG A 27 -14.97 22.94 13.26
N VAL A 28 -13.86 23.22 13.95
CA VAL A 28 -12.75 22.27 14.08
C VAL A 28 -13.20 21.00 14.78
N GLY A 29 -14.03 21.11 15.83
CA GLY A 29 -14.58 19.97 16.55
C GLY A 29 -15.38 19.04 15.64
N ASP A 30 -16.30 19.59 14.84
CA ASP A 30 -17.12 18.83 13.90
C ASP A 30 -16.27 18.11 12.86
N PHE A 31 -15.25 18.79 12.31
CA PHE A 31 -14.33 18.22 11.33
C PHE A 31 -13.55 17.04 11.91
N VAL A 32 -12.95 17.20 13.09
CA VAL A 32 -12.21 16.12 13.77
C VAL A 32 -13.14 14.96 14.09
N ASN A 33 -14.33 15.25 14.61
CA ASN A 33 -15.32 14.23 14.95
C ASN A 33 -15.78 13.44 13.72
N ALA A 34 -15.99 14.09 12.58
CA ALA A 34 -16.37 13.43 11.33
C ALA A 34 -15.28 12.46 10.83
N LEU A 35 -14.02 12.70 11.18
CA LEU A 35 -12.88 11.87 10.77
C LEU A 35 -12.45 10.85 11.83
N MET A 36 -13.08 10.86 13.01
CA MET A 36 -12.82 9.86 14.05
C MET A 36 -12.92 8.41 13.58
N PRO A 37 -13.87 8.01 12.69
CA PRO A 37 -13.93 6.65 12.18
C PRO A 37 -12.68 6.21 11.40
N LEU A 38 -11.92 7.16 10.83
CA LEU A 38 -10.70 6.88 10.08
C LEU A 38 -9.46 6.77 10.98
N LYS A 39 -9.57 7.15 12.26
CA LYS A 39 -8.45 7.11 13.18
C LYS A 39 -8.27 5.69 13.71
N THR A 40 -7.05 5.16 13.59
CA THR A 40 -6.68 3.89 14.20
C THR A 40 -7.02 3.88 15.69
N HIS A 41 -7.70 2.82 16.14
CA HIS A 41 -8.07 2.67 17.55
C HIS A 41 -6.83 2.62 18.44
N LYS A 42 -6.87 3.22 19.63
CA LYS A 42 -5.73 3.26 20.56
C LYS A 42 -5.22 1.88 20.99
N ASP A 43 -6.09 0.89 20.93
CA ASP A 43 -5.80 -0.50 21.32
C ASP A 43 -5.41 -1.38 20.11
N PHE A 44 -5.27 -0.77 18.92
CA PHE A 44 -4.77 -1.48 17.74
C PHE A 44 -3.34 -1.96 17.99
N LYS A 45 -3.11 -3.25 17.76
CA LYS A 45 -1.79 -3.87 17.89
C LYS A 45 -1.34 -4.33 16.51
N PRO A 46 -0.28 -3.73 15.93
CA PRO A 46 0.22 -4.18 14.65
C PRO A 46 0.75 -5.60 14.77
N ILE A 47 0.45 -6.43 13.78
CA ILE A 47 1.08 -7.74 13.62
C ILE A 47 2.31 -7.53 12.74
N ILE A 48 3.48 -7.93 13.24
CA ILE A 48 4.75 -7.81 12.51
C ILE A 48 5.13 -9.20 12.00
N ALA A 49 5.12 -9.37 10.67
CA ALA A 49 5.57 -10.58 10.00
C ALA A 49 7.02 -10.40 9.52
N HIS A 50 7.98 -11.00 10.23
CA HIS A 50 9.41 -10.79 9.95
C HIS A 50 9.92 -11.55 8.72
N ASP A 51 9.29 -12.67 8.34
CA ASP A 51 9.77 -13.58 7.29
C ASP A 51 8.62 -14.13 6.44
N ILE A 52 7.73 -13.24 5.97
CA ILE A 52 6.59 -13.67 5.14
C ILE A 52 7.05 -14.33 3.83
N LEU A 53 8.23 -13.97 3.35
CA LEU A 53 8.92 -14.64 2.25
C LEU A 53 10.17 -15.33 2.78
N CYS A 54 10.23 -16.64 2.63
CA CYS A 54 11.44 -17.38 2.99
C CYS A 54 12.54 -17.15 1.93
N LYS A 55 13.79 -17.49 2.29
CA LYS A 55 14.95 -17.34 1.39
C LYS A 55 14.78 -18.06 0.05
N ALA A 56 14.09 -19.20 0.02
CA ALA A 56 13.83 -19.94 -1.20
C ALA A 56 12.91 -19.13 -2.15
N THR A 57 11.78 -18.64 -1.63
CA THR A 57 10.84 -17.80 -2.41
C THR A 57 11.50 -16.53 -2.94
N LEU A 58 12.36 -15.90 -2.14
CA LEU A 58 13.13 -14.72 -2.57
C LEU A 58 14.12 -15.06 -3.69
N SER A 59 14.80 -16.21 -3.58
CA SER A 59 15.73 -16.67 -4.63
C SER A 59 14.99 -16.96 -5.94
N GLU A 60 13.83 -17.59 -5.88
CA GLU A 60 12.97 -17.86 -7.04
C GLU A 60 12.45 -16.56 -7.66
N ALA A 61 11.96 -15.63 -6.86
CA ALA A 61 11.50 -14.32 -7.32
C ALA A 61 12.61 -13.55 -8.04
N ASN A 62 13.83 -13.55 -7.49
CA ASN A 62 14.98 -12.90 -8.12
C ASN A 62 15.36 -13.55 -9.46
N ALA A 63 15.29 -14.88 -9.55
CA ALA A 63 15.55 -15.59 -10.81
C ALA A 63 14.51 -15.25 -11.88
N VAL A 64 13.23 -15.14 -11.50
CA VAL A 64 12.15 -14.69 -12.39
C VAL A 64 12.43 -13.26 -12.87
N ILE A 65 12.74 -12.34 -11.96
CA ILE A 65 13.02 -10.93 -12.30
C ILE A 65 14.19 -10.81 -13.27
N ALA A 66 15.27 -11.56 -13.02
CA ALA A 66 16.44 -11.54 -13.90
C ALA A 66 16.15 -12.05 -15.33
N GLY A 67 15.06 -12.81 -15.51
CA GLY A 67 14.61 -13.30 -16.82
C GLY A 67 13.67 -12.36 -17.56
N ILE A 68 13.18 -11.29 -16.93
CA ILE A 68 12.24 -10.33 -17.55
C ILE A 68 12.99 -9.48 -18.57
N GLY A 69 12.53 -9.50 -19.83
CA GLY A 69 13.11 -8.70 -20.90
C GLY A 69 12.72 -7.23 -20.78
N ILE A 70 13.55 -6.33 -21.31
CA ILE A 70 13.26 -4.89 -21.36
C ILE A 70 11.94 -4.60 -22.11
N GLY A 71 11.60 -5.42 -23.10
CA GLY A 71 10.38 -5.29 -23.90
C GLY A 71 9.10 -5.71 -23.19
N ASP A 72 9.20 -6.37 -22.04
CA ASP A 72 8.04 -6.80 -21.25
C ASP A 72 7.51 -5.69 -20.33
N TRP A 73 8.31 -4.64 -20.11
CA TRP A 73 7.93 -3.50 -19.26
C TRP A 73 6.99 -2.53 -19.97
N GLU A 74 5.97 -2.08 -19.25
CA GLU A 74 4.98 -1.14 -19.76
C GLU A 74 5.53 0.29 -19.72
N VAL A 75 6.14 0.71 -20.82
CA VAL A 75 6.81 2.03 -20.93
C VAL A 75 5.83 3.22 -20.79
N HIS A 76 4.54 3.02 -21.08
CA HIS A 76 3.52 4.07 -20.96
C HIS A 76 3.24 4.47 -19.49
N GLU A 77 3.59 3.62 -18.52
CA GLU A 77 3.50 3.93 -17.09
C GLU A 77 4.60 4.92 -16.65
N VAL A 78 5.68 5.07 -17.42
CA VAL A 78 6.73 6.05 -17.14
C VAL A 78 6.19 7.48 -17.27
N GLU A 79 5.30 7.73 -18.23
CA GLU A 79 4.72 9.07 -18.43
C GLU A 79 3.72 9.45 -17.33
N SER A 80 3.01 8.47 -16.77
CA SER A 80 1.98 8.70 -15.74
C SER A 80 2.53 8.63 -14.31
N PHE A 81 3.41 7.68 -14.04
CA PHE A 81 3.91 7.38 -12.69
C PHE A 81 5.43 7.60 -12.53
N GLY A 82 6.15 7.93 -13.61
CA GLY A 82 7.59 8.17 -13.57
C GLY A 82 8.45 6.92 -13.40
N ARG A 83 7.89 5.72 -13.61
CA ARG A 83 8.55 4.43 -13.38
C ARG A 83 8.10 3.36 -14.38
N LEU A 84 8.97 2.38 -14.64
CA LEU A 84 8.62 1.19 -15.41
C LEU A 84 7.79 0.26 -14.54
N VAL A 85 6.72 -0.28 -15.09
CA VAL A 85 5.84 -1.21 -14.37
C VAL A 85 5.64 -2.46 -15.20
N LEU A 86 5.60 -3.61 -14.54
CA LEU A 86 5.14 -4.86 -15.14
C LEU A 86 3.97 -5.38 -14.31
N HIS A 87 2.79 -5.39 -14.91
CA HIS A 87 1.57 -5.86 -14.28
C HIS A 87 1.42 -7.38 -14.39
N ASP A 88 0.84 -7.98 -13.35
CA ASP A 88 0.26 -9.33 -13.38
C ASP A 88 1.16 -10.44 -13.94
N HIS A 89 2.47 -10.35 -13.70
CA HIS A 89 3.40 -11.40 -14.13
C HIS A 89 3.00 -12.74 -13.48
N PRO A 90 2.87 -13.86 -14.24
CA PRO A 90 2.23 -15.09 -13.75
C PRO A 90 2.77 -15.63 -12.43
N TYR A 91 4.09 -15.62 -12.25
CA TYR A 91 4.73 -16.05 -10.99
C TYR A 91 4.33 -15.17 -9.80
N PHE A 92 4.24 -13.85 -9.99
CA PHE A 92 3.92 -12.92 -8.91
C PHE A 92 2.44 -12.92 -8.59
N THR A 93 1.57 -13.18 -9.57
CA THR A 93 0.15 -13.45 -9.34
C THR A 93 -0.06 -14.70 -8.48
N ASP A 94 0.62 -15.81 -8.80
CA ASP A 94 0.58 -17.02 -7.97
C ASP A 94 1.12 -16.76 -6.55
N LEU A 95 2.27 -16.08 -6.46
CA LEU A 95 2.87 -15.74 -5.17
C LEU A 95 1.92 -14.88 -4.32
N GLN A 96 1.26 -13.89 -4.92
CA GLN A 96 0.28 -13.07 -4.24
C GLN A 96 -0.88 -13.91 -3.71
N GLN A 97 -1.42 -14.86 -4.50
CA GLN A 97 -2.50 -15.72 -4.06
C GLN A 97 -2.11 -16.55 -2.82
N ARG A 98 -0.89 -17.13 -2.81
CA ARG A 98 -0.38 -17.87 -1.64
C ARG A 98 -0.20 -16.97 -0.42
N LEU A 99 0.29 -15.74 -0.63
CA LEU A 99 0.43 -14.76 0.45
C LEU A 99 -0.93 -14.28 0.97
N THR A 100 -1.95 -14.14 0.11
CA THR A 100 -3.31 -13.78 0.51
C THR A 100 -3.86 -14.78 1.52
N GLU A 101 -3.69 -16.07 1.29
CA GLU A 101 -4.10 -17.11 2.25
C GLU A 101 -3.34 -16.98 3.58
N GLN A 102 -2.02 -16.80 3.52
CA GLN A 102 -1.19 -16.65 4.71
C GLN A 102 -1.58 -15.41 5.52
N VAL A 103 -1.76 -14.25 4.85
CA VAL A 103 -2.16 -13.00 5.48
C VAL A 103 -3.55 -13.13 6.09
N SER A 104 -4.50 -13.73 5.38
CA SER A 104 -5.87 -13.96 5.88
C SER A 104 -5.85 -14.71 7.21
N ASN A 105 -5.03 -15.76 7.29
CA ASN A 105 -4.84 -16.53 8.51
C ASN A 105 -4.16 -15.72 9.63
N ILE A 106 -3.17 -14.89 9.31
CA ILE A 106 -2.46 -14.04 10.29
C ILE A 106 -3.41 -13.01 10.91
N VAL A 107 -4.25 -12.37 10.09
CA VAL A 107 -5.16 -11.31 10.55
C VAL A 107 -6.52 -11.83 11.02
N ASN A 108 -6.79 -13.12 10.82
CA ASN A 108 -8.06 -13.78 11.14
C ASN A 108 -9.26 -13.10 10.46
N GLU A 109 -9.07 -12.71 9.20
CA GLU A 109 -10.07 -12.08 8.33
C GLU A 109 -9.75 -12.46 6.88
N GLU A 110 -10.77 -12.65 6.04
CA GLU A 110 -10.56 -12.86 4.61
C GLU A 110 -10.00 -11.59 3.98
N VAL A 111 -8.81 -11.68 3.39
CA VAL A 111 -8.24 -10.58 2.59
C VAL A 111 -8.34 -10.90 1.10
N VAL A 112 -8.54 -9.86 0.29
CA VAL A 112 -8.64 -9.97 -1.17
C VAL A 112 -7.45 -9.24 -1.80
N PRO A 113 -6.73 -9.85 -2.76
CA PRO A 113 -5.67 -9.16 -3.49
C PRO A 113 -6.26 -8.08 -4.39
N SER A 114 -5.66 -6.87 -4.40
CA SER A 114 -6.13 -5.76 -5.24
C SER A 114 -5.25 -5.51 -6.47
N TYR A 115 -3.96 -5.28 -6.28
CA TYR A 115 -3.03 -4.94 -7.37
C TYR A 115 -1.79 -5.82 -7.31
N ASN A 116 -1.28 -6.21 -8.48
CA ASN A 116 -0.04 -6.97 -8.63
C ASN A 116 0.83 -6.32 -9.69
N PHE A 117 1.98 -5.79 -9.29
CA PHE A 117 2.96 -5.27 -10.24
C PHE A 117 4.37 -5.27 -9.66
N LEU A 118 5.34 -5.28 -10.56
CA LEU A 118 6.74 -4.95 -10.28
C LEU A 118 7.00 -3.52 -10.73
N SER A 119 7.77 -2.76 -9.96
CA SER A 119 8.13 -1.37 -10.24
C SER A 119 9.55 -1.06 -9.79
#